data_AF-A0A9D1W558-F1
#
_entry.id   AF-A0A9D1W558-F1
#
_cell.length_a   1.000
_cell.length_b   1.000
_cell.length_c   1.000
_cell.angle_alpha   90.00
_cell.angle_beta   90.00
_cell.angle_gamma   90.00
#
_symmetry.space_group_name_H-M   'P 1'
#
loop_
_entity.id
_entity.type
_entity.pdbx_description
1 polymer ?
#
loop_
_entity_poly.entity_id
_entity_poly.type
_entity_poly.pdbx_seq_one_letter_code
_entity_poly.pdbx_strand_id
1 'polypeptide(L)'
;MREKKRGKTGIWALLAALAVGLMLACLAGCGGKDGGYRILVDDFAEITLAQDGDSAAYDRALGAVGAYLENPGEETLQYALSEVTEVREKMEADGANLKPYELREELVPVLESYGLDREEYVINADMRASYLSGYVESLKNLEFYLELAEIMGPENPSPTLEFLYGFRSEYQSYTRDFCYYGINYWFADWEGEELAYVQEQVLDHLESFGTDGAVWEDSREGAERKLNLCLGQMEECQRGFEEYLGEIQRELYEMEAEQP
;
A
#
# COMPACT_ATOMS: atom_id res chain seq x y z
N MET A 1 41.89 -17.03 -5.29
CA MET A 1 41.10 -16.08 -4.45
C MET A 1 39.65 -16.29 -4.83
N ARG A 2 38.82 -16.72 -3.88
CA ARG A 2 37.41 -17.07 -4.11
C ARG A 2 36.56 -15.80 -4.14
N GLU A 3 35.88 -15.53 -5.25
CA GLU A 3 34.79 -14.56 -5.32
C GLU A 3 33.61 -15.05 -4.48
N LYS A 4 33.24 -14.26 -3.47
CA LYS A 4 32.00 -14.41 -2.72
C LYS A 4 30.91 -13.64 -3.49
N LYS A 5 30.08 -14.35 -4.24
CA LYS A 5 28.75 -13.84 -4.65
C LYS A 5 27.95 -13.59 -3.36
N ARG A 6 27.73 -12.32 -3.00
CA ARG A 6 26.72 -11.95 -1.99
C ARG A 6 25.35 -12.11 -2.65
N GLY A 7 24.54 -13.01 -2.10
CA GLY A 7 23.18 -13.25 -2.54
C GLY A 7 22.33 -11.99 -2.39
N LYS A 8 21.58 -11.66 -3.45
CA LYS A 8 20.42 -10.79 -3.40
C LYS A 8 19.30 -11.57 -2.70
N THR A 9 19.34 -11.59 -1.38
CA THR A 9 18.24 -12.05 -0.52
C THR A 9 18.06 -10.96 0.52
N GLY A 10 17.16 -10.04 0.22
CA GLY A 10 16.81 -8.94 1.10
C GLY A 10 15.52 -8.33 0.59
N ILE A 11 14.46 -8.50 1.38
CA ILE A 11 13.18 -7.77 1.33
C ILE A 11 12.17 -8.26 0.27
N TRP A 12 12.58 -8.63 -0.95
CA TRP A 12 11.62 -8.99 -2.02
C TRP A 12 11.10 -10.44 -2.01
N ALA A 13 11.67 -11.30 -1.17
CA ALA A 13 11.25 -12.71 -1.08
C ALA A 13 9.98 -12.92 -0.21
N LEU A 14 9.43 -11.88 0.41
CA LEU A 14 8.17 -11.95 1.15
C LEU A 14 6.96 -11.43 0.35
N LEU A 15 7.16 -10.63 -0.70
CA LEU A 15 6.08 -10.14 -1.57
C LEU A 15 5.91 -10.99 -2.85
N ALA A 16 6.88 -11.83 -3.19
CA ALA A 16 6.87 -12.66 -4.42
C ALA A 16 6.87 -14.19 -4.16
N ALA A 17 6.59 -14.65 -2.93
CA ALA A 17 6.65 -16.07 -2.56
C ALA A 17 5.28 -16.73 -2.27
N LEU A 18 4.19 -16.21 -2.85
CA LEU A 18 2.86 -16.84 -2.78
C LEU A 18 2.24 -17.03 -4.17
N ALA A 19 3.04 -17.49 -5.13
CA ALA A 19 2.55 -17.80 -6.47
C ALA A 19 3.17 -19.09 -7.04
N VAL A 20 3.02 -20.24 -6.37
CA VAL A 20 3.00 -21.57 -7.02
C VAL A 20 2.17 -22.57 -6.19
N GLY A 21 0.89 -22.66 -6.54
CA GLY A 21 0.15 -23.90 -6.78
C GLY A 21 0.07 -24.97 -5.69
N LEU A 22 -1.11 -25.08 -5.07
CA LEU A 22 -1.70 -26.40 -4.81
C LEU A 22 -3.17 -26.41 -5.22
N MET A 23 -3.42 -26.96 -6.40
CA MET A 23 -4.75 -27.35 -6.86
C MET A 23 -5.12 -28.70 -6.23
N LEU A 24 -6.41 -28.86 -5.92
CA LEU A 24 -7.17 -30.07 -5.51
C LEU A 24 -7.42 -30.28 -4.02
N ALA A 25 -8.59 -29.79 -3.58
CA ALA A 25 -9.57 -30.63 -2.89
C ALA A 25 -11.00 -30.16 -3.20
N CYS A 26 -11.64 -30.79 -4.20
CA CYS A 26 -13.10 -30.82 -4.26
C CYS A 26 -13.60 -31.65 -3.07
N LEU A 27 -14.18 -31.02 -2.06
CA LEU A 27 -15.13 -31.69 -1.18
C LEU A 27 -16.36 -30.81 -0.99
N ALA A 28 -17.45 -31.30 -1.57
CA ALA A 28 -18.79 -30.80 -1.40
C ALA A 28 -19.16 -30.76 0.09
N GLY A 29 -19.37 -29.55 0.60
CA GLY A 29 -20.12 -29.28 1.82
C GLY A 29 -21.38 -28.50 1.45
N CYS A 30 -22.42 -29.18 0.99
CA CYS A 30 -23.78 -28.62 0.97
C CYS A 30 -24.28 -28.52 2.42
N GLY A 31 -23.80 -27.54 3.16
CA GLY A 31 -24.42 -26.99 4.36
C GLY A 31 -24.75 -25.54 4.04
N GLY A 32 -26.02 -25.13 4.21
CA GLY A 32 -26.42 -23.75 3.94
C GLY A 32 -25.52 -22.76 4.68
N LYS A 33 -25.01 -21.76 3.97
CA LYS A 33 -24.20 -20.64 4.46
C LYS A 33 -25.03 -19.69 5.34
N ASP A 34 -25.71 -20.22 6.36
CA ASP A 34 -26.61 -19.40 7.19
C ASP A 34 -25.77 -18.48 8.11
N GLY A 35 -25.58 -17.24 7.68
CA GLY A 35 -25.18 -16.09 8.51
C GLY A 35 -23.69 -15.95 8.87
N GLY A 36 -22.86 -16.99 8.67
CA GLY A 36 -21.42 -16.94 9.01
C GLY A 36 -20.63 -15.88 8.24
N TYR A 37 -21.10 -15.48 7.06
CA TYR A 37 -20.45 -14.45 6.23
C TYR A 37 -20.33 -13.11 6.94
N ARG A 38 -21.29 -12.77 7.82
CA ARG A 38 -21.28 -11.47 8.51
C ARG A 38 -20.07 -11.36 9.44
N ILE A 39 -19.78 -12.42 10.18
CA ILE A 39 -18.62 -12.46 11.10
C ILE A 39 -17.30 -12.30 10.32
N LEU A 40 -17.21 -12.92 9.14
CA LEU A 40 -16.05 -12.77 8.24
C LEU A 40 -15.95 -11.34 7.69
N VAL A 41 -17.03 -10.78 7.19
CA VAL A 41 -17.04 -9.41 6.64
C VAL A 41 -16.74 -8.37 7.72
N ASP A 42 -17.32 -8.52 8.91
CA ASP A 42 -17.09 -7.60 10.03
C ASP A 42 -15.62 -7.63 10.47
N ASP A 43 -15.01 -8.82 10.59
CA ASP A 43 -13.58 -8.96 10.88
C ASP A 43 -12.69 -8.37 9.78
N PHE A 44 -13.03 -8.66 8.52
CA PHE A 44 -12.30 -8.14 7.37
C PHE A 44 -12.39 -6.62 7.29
N ALA A 45 -13.55 -6.03 7.63
CA ALA A 45 -13.76 -4.59 7.68
C ALA A 45 -12.89 -3.93 8.75
N GLU A 46 -12.82 -4.49 9.97
CA GLU A 46 -11.95 -3.98 11.04
C GLU A 46 -10.48 -3.87 10.60
N ILE A 47 -10.00 -4.87 9.85
CA ILE A 47 -8.64 -4.93 9.32
C ILE A 47 -8.47 -3.93 8.17
N THR A 48 -9.34 -4.02 7.17
CA THR A 48 -9.17 -3.34 5.89
C THR A 48 -9.42 -1.84 6.01
N LEU A 49 -10.43 -1.42 6.76
CA LEU A 49 -10.72 0.00 6.95
C LEU A 49 -9.63 0.71 7.77
N ALA A 50 -8.93 -0.02 8.65
CA ALA A 50 -7.75 0.53 9.32
C ALA A 50 -6.58 0.74 8.33
N GLN A 51 -6.35 -0.20 7.41
CA GLN A 51 -5.33 -0.07 6.36
C GLN A 51 -5.68 1.04 5.36
N ASP A 52 -6.94 1.13 4.97
CA ASP A 52 -7.47 2.18 4.10
C ASP A 52 -7.36 3.57 4.74
N GLY A 53 -7.68 3.71 6.03
CA GLY A 53 -7.52 4.97 6.77
C GLY A 53 -6.06 5.42 6.86
N ASP A 54 -5.10 4.48 6.99
CA ASP A 54 -3.67 4.80 6.91
C ASP A 54 -3.30 5.29 5.49
N SER A 55 -3.82 4.63 4.45
CA SER A 55 -3.65 5.05 3.05
C SER A 55 -4.23 6.45 2.80
N ALA A 56 -5.42 6.76 3.32
CA ALA A 56 -6.05 8.07 3.21
C ALA A 56 -5.24 9.16 3.93
N ALA A 57 -4.66 8.84 5.10
CA ALA A 57 -3.78 9.76 5.80
C ALA A 57 -2.51 10.07 4.99
N TYR A 58 -1.95 9.06 4.33
CA TYR A 58 -0.82 9.24 3.42
C TYR A 58 -1.19 10.09 2.19
N ASP A 59 -2.36 9.84 1.57
CA ASP A 59 -2.89 10.66 0.47
C ASP A 59 -3.01 12.14 0.88
N ARG A 60 -3.49 12.43 2.10
CA ARG A 60 -3.57 13.80 2.63
C ARG A 60 -2.20 14.46 2.74
N ALA A 61 -1.21 13.75 3.29
CA ALA A 61 0.15 14.26 3.41
C ALA A 61 0.76 14.55 2.03
N LEU A 62 0.59 13.64 1.05
CA LEU A 62 1.00 13.89 -0.33
C LEU A 62 0.29 15.10 -0.93
N GLY A 63 -1.02 15.25 -0.70
CA GLY A 63 -1.79 16.41 -1.14
C GLY A 63 -1.22 17.74 -0.62
N ALA A 64 -0.76 17.78 0.63
CA ALA A 64 -0.12 18.96 1.21
C ALA A 64 1.23 19.29 0.53
N VAL A 65 2.05 18.27 0.23
CA VAL A 65 3.29 18.45 -0.55
C VAL A 65 2.99 18.95 -1.96
N GLY A 66 1.99 18.38 -2.62
CA GLY A 66 1.54 18.81 -3.95
C GLY A 66 1.12 20.27 -3.95
N ALA A 67 0.33 20.71 -2.96
CA ALA A 67 -0.09 22.10 -2.82
C ALA A 67 1.09 23.07 -2.65
N TYR A 68 2.13 22.67 -1.91
CA TYR A 68 3.38 23.44 -1.82
C TYR A 68 4.10 23.53 -3.16
N LEU A 69 4.24 22.42 -3.88
CA LEU A 69 4.92 22.41 -5.19
C LEU A 69 4.17 23.21 -6.25
N GLU A 70 2.83 23.23 -6.22
CA GLU A 70 2.01 24.02 -7.15
C GLU A 70 2.10 25.53 -6.90
N ASN A 71 2.20 25.94 -5.63
CA ASN A 71 2.32 27.34 -5.25
C ASN A 71 3.37 27.51 -4.14
N PRO A 72 4.67 27.51 -4.49
CA PRO A 72 5.74 27.58 -3.50
C PRO A 72 5.74 28.89 -2.73
N GLY A 73 5.80 28.79 -1.40
CA GLY A 73 5.85 29.92 -0.50
C GLY A 73 5.90 29.47 0.96
N GLU A 74 6.19 30.41 1.86
CA GLU A 74 6.37 30.13 3.29
C GLU A 74 5.13 29.47 3.91
N GLU A 75 3.92 29.98 3.63
CA GLU A 75 2.68 29.45 4.20
C GLU A 75 2.39 28.01 3.72
N THR A 76 2.52 27.74 2.42
CA THR A 76 2.26 26.42 1.85
C THR A 76 3.33 25.41 2.25
N LEU A 77 4.59 25.85 2.40
CA LEU A 77 5.67 25.02 2.93
C LEU A 77 5.41 24.61 4.38
N GLN A 78 5.06 25.56 5.25
CA GLN A 78 4.79 25.26 6.67
C GLN A 78 3.57 24.35 6.83
N TYR A 79 2.54 24.52 5.99
CA TYR A 79 1.42 23.60 5.94
C TYR A 79 1.86 22.18 5.55
N ALA A 80 2.65 22.03 4.48
CA ALA A 80 3.15 20.74 4.03
C ALA A 80 4.03 20.05 5.09
N LEU A 81 4.93 20.80 5.74
CA LEU A 81 5.74 20.30 6.85
C LEU A 81 4.87 19.79 8.00
N SER A 82 3.91 20.60 8.46
CA SER A 82 3.02 20.22 9.56
C SER A 82 2.25 18.93 9.26
N GLU A 83 1.61 18.85 8.09
CA GLU A 83 0.83 17.67 7.70
C GLU A 83 1.70 16.42 7.55
N VAL A 84 2.85 16.54 6.89
CA VAL A 84 3.79 15.40 6.69
C VAL A 84 4.31 14.90 8.03
N THR A 85 4.75 15.79 8.92
CA THR A 85 5.25 15.43 10.24
C THR A 85 4.16 14.80 11.10
N GLU A 86 2.98 15.41 11.19
CA GLU A 86 1.86 14.90 12.00
C GLU A 86 1.42 13.51 11.55
N VAL A 87 1.24 13.31 10.23
CA VAL A 87 0.86 12.01 9.67
C VAL A 87 1.96 10.98 9.91
N ARG A 88 3.23 11.33 9.69
CA ARG A 88 4.36 10.43 9.93
C ARG A 88 4.42 9.97 11.38
N GLU A 89 4.37 10.92 12.33
CA GLU A 89 4.47 10.60 13.76
C GLU A 89 3.30 9.72 14.22
N LYS A 90 2.09 9.99 13.71
CA LYS A 90 0.94 9.13 13.97
C LYS A 90 1.14 7.72 13.42
N MET A 91 1.61 7.57 12.18
CA MET A 91 1.86 6.26 11.57
C MET A 91 2.97 5.50 12.29
N GLU A 92 4.02 6.19 12.75
CA GLU A 92 5.08 5.59 13.58
C GLU A 92 4.53 5.07 14.90
N ALA A 93 3.69 5.87 15.58
CA ALA A 93 3.06 5.49 16.83
C ALA A 93 2.09 4.32 16.64
N ASP A 94 1.27 4.34 15.59
CA ASP A 94 0.33 3.26 15.27
C ASP A 94 1.11 1.97 14.96
N GLY A 95 2.15 2.05 14.13
CA GLY A 95 3.02 0.92 13.78
C GLY A 95 3.75 0.32 14.99
N ALA A 96 4.24 1.16 15.91
CA ALA A 96 4.91 0.70 17.13
C ALA A 96 3.97 -0.03 18.11
N ASN A 97 2.67 0.23 18.02
CA ASN A 97 1.64 -0.37 18.89
C ASN A 97 0.88 -1.52 18.22
N LEU A 98 1.19 -1.86 16.96
CA LEU A 98 0.57 -2.99 16.28
C LEU A 98 0.90 -4.31 16.99
N LYS A 99 -0.13 -5.16 17.06
CA LYS A 99 0.00 -6.54 17.50
C LYS A 99 -0.23 -7.45 16.30
N PRO A 100 0.45 -8.61 16.23
CA PRO A 100 0.10 -9.63 15.26
C PRO A 100 -1.38 -9.98 15.34
N TYR A 101 -2.01 -10.18 14.19
CA TYR A 101 -3.38 -10.59 14.11
C TYR A 101 -3.55 -12.02 14.65
N GLU A 102 -4.56 -12.20 15.50
CA GLU A 102 -4.93 -13.51 16.05
C GLU A 102 -6.26 -13.95 15.45
N LEU A 103 -6.21 -14.94 14.54
CA LEU A 103 -7.41 -15.48 13.91
C LEU A 103 -8.33 -16.12 14.95
N ARG A 104 -9.57 -15.61 15.05
CA ARG A 104 -10.58 -16.14 15.97
C ARG A 104 -10.97 -17.58 15.57
N GLU A 105 -11.09 -18.48 16.55
CA GLU A 105 -11.44 -19.88 16.31
C GLU A 105 -12.78 -20.06 15.56
N GLU A 106 -13.72 -19.13 15.76
CA GLU A 106 -15.02 -19.14 15.09
C GLU A 106 -14.99 -18.73 13.61
N LEU A 107 -13.95 -17.99 13.17
CA LEU A 107 -13.76 -17.60 11.76
C LEU A 107 -13.21 -18.75 10.92
N VAL A 108 -12.47 -19.65 11.54
CA VAL A 108 -11.81 -20.78 10.90
C VAL A 108 -12.77 -21.63 10.03
N PRO A 109 -13.90 -22.15 10.56
CA PRO A 109 -14.84 -22.92 9.74
C PRO A 109 -15.56 -22.05 8.70
N VAL A 110 -15.69 -20.74 8.92
CA VAL A 110 -16.28 -19.82 7.95
C VAL A 110 -15.37 -19.67 6.74
N LEU A 111 -14.09 -19.36 6.94
CA LEU A 111 -13.09 -19.27 5.86
C LEU A 111 -13.07 -20.55 4.99
N GLU A 112 -13.03 -21.72 5.63
CA GLU A 112 -13.06 -23.01 4.92
C GLU A 112 -14.32 -23.19 4.07
N SER A 113 -15.48 -22.76 4.57
CA SER A 113 -16.75 -22.87 3.83
C SER A 113 -16.78 -22.00 2.56
N TYR A 114 -15.96 -20.94 2.52
CA TYR A 114 -15.78 -20.06 1.36
C TYR A 114 -14.53 -20.41 0.52
N GLY A 115 -13.81 -21.49 0.86
CA GLY A 115 -12.57 -21.85 0.17
C GLY A 115 -11.49 -20.77 0.29
N LEU A 116 -11.44 -20.08 1.43
CA LEU A 116 -10.45 -19.08 1.76
C LEU A 116 -9.34 -19.71 2.59
N ASP A 117 -8.09 -19.42 2.22
CA ASP A 117 -6.91 -19.91 2.92
C ASP A 117 -6.67 -19.10 4.21
N ARG A 118 -6.43 -19.81 5.31
CA ARG A 118 -6.32 -19.19 6.64
C ARG A 118 -5.02 -18.44 6.77
N GLU A 119 -3.94 -19.02 6.25
CA GLU A 119 -2.61 -18.44 6.27
C GLU A 119 -2.55 -17.18 5.41
N GLU A 120 -3.15 -17.20 4.21
CA GLU A 120 -3.30 -16.01 3.36
C GLU A 120 -4.09 -14.90 4.07
N TYR A 121 -5.18 -15.23 4.75
CA TYR A 121 -5.99 -14.25 5.48
C TYR A 121 -5.21 -13.58 6.62
N VAL A 122 -4.47 -14.37 7.42
CA VAL A 122 -3.62 -13.85 8.50
C VAL A 122 -2.50 -12.98 7.94
N ILE A 123 -1.85 -13.40 6.84
CA ILE A 123 -0.82 -12.60 6.17
C ILE A 123 -1.39 -11.25 5.75
N ASN A 124 -2.56 -11.24 5.10
CA ASN A 124 -3.23 -10.00 4.70
C ASN A 124 -3.52 -9.08 5.89
N ALA A 125 -3.98 -9.64 7.02
CA ALA A 125 -4.22 -8.87 8.23
C ALA A 125 -2.94 -8.21 8.78
N ASP A 126 -1.83 -8.95 8.78
CA ASP A 126 -0.54 -8.49 9.28
C ASP A 126 0.19 -7.55 8.31
N MET A 127 -0.25 -7.41 7.06
CA MET A 127 0.38 -6.53 6.07
C MET A 127 0.40 -5.06 6.49
N ARG A 128 -0.53 -4.63 7.36
CA ARG A 128 -0.62 -3.24 7.86
C ARG A 128 0.71 -2.74 8.42
N ALA A 129 1.48 -3.59 9.12
CA ALA A 129 2.77 -3.20 9.66
C ALA A 129 3.79 -2.84 8.56
N SER A 130 3.77 -3.58 7.44
CA SER A 130 4.63 -3.31 6.29
C SER A 130 4.21 -2.02 5.57
N TYR A 131 2.90 -1.80 5.41
CA TYR A 131 2.39 -0.58 4.79
C TYR A 131 2.74 0.67 5.60
N LEU A 132 2.51 0.67 6.91
CA LEU A 132 2.89 1.78 7.79
C LEU A 132 4.39 2.07 7.73
N SER A 133 5.25 1.04 7.75
CA SER A 133 6.69 1.24 7.63
C SER A 133 7.07 1.90 6.29
N GLY A 134 6.44 1.50 5.19
CA GLY A 134 6.66 2.10 3.88
C GLY A 134 6.22 3.56 3.81
N TYR A 135 5.03 3.89 4.33
CA TYR A 135 4.55 5.26 4.41
C TYR A 135 5.45 6.14 5.26
N VAL A 136 5.88 5.66 6.43
CA VAL A 136 6.80 6.40 7.32
C VAL A 136 8.13 6.70 6.62
N GLU A 137 8.73 5.73 5.94
CA GLU A 137 9.98 5.96 5.21
C GLU A 137 9.78 6.96 4.07
N SER A 138 8.66 6.87 3.34
CA SER A 138 8.33 7.84 2.31
C SER A 138 8.21 9.26 2.87
N LEU A 139 7.44 9.44 3.95
CA LEU A 139 7.20 10.74 4.57
C LEU A 139 8.49 11.34 5.15
N LYS A 140 9.38 10.54 5.74
CA LYS A 140 10.71 11.01 6.18
C LYS A 140 11.52 11.61 5.03
N ASN A 141 11.49 10.96 3.87
CA ASN A 141 12.20 11.46 2.70
C ASN A 141 11.61 12.79 2.22
N LEU A 142 10.28 12.92 2.18
CA LEU A 142 9.62 14.18 1.80
C LEU A 142 9.88 15.30 2.82
N GLU A 143 9.74 15.01 4.12
CA GLU A 143 10.02 15.92 5.23
C GLU A 143 11.43 16.52 5.13
N PHE A 144 12.44 15.68 4.90
CA PHE A 144 13.82 16.14 4.72
C PHE A 144 13.98 17.21 3.62
N TYR A 145 13.32 17.02 2.47
CA TYR A 145 13.44 17.99 1.36
C TYR A 145 12.57 19.23 1.56
N LEU A 146 11.48 19.14 2.32
CA LEU A 146 10.71 20.31 2.75
C LEU A 146 11.52 21.15 3.75
N GLU A 147 12.17 20.53 4.74
CA GLU A 147 13.08 21.21 5.67
C GLU A 147 14.25 21.87 4.92
N LEU A 148 14.78 21.20 3.89
CA LEU A 148 15.81 21.80 3.04
C LEU A 148 15.30 23.04 2.31
N ALA A 149 14.05 23.02 1.83
CA ALA A 149 13.45 24.19 1.18
C ALA A 149 13.26 25.37 2.16
N GLU A 150 12.98 25.11 3.44
CA GLU A 150 12.93 26.16 4.48
C GLU A 150 14.28 26.89 4.59
N ILE A 151 15.39 26.15 4.50
CA ILE A 151 16.74 26.68 4.60
C ILE A 151 17.16 27.41 3.31
N MET A 152 16.80 26.85 2.15
CA MET A 152 17.27 27.30 0.85
C MET A 152 16.40 28.40 0.21
N GLY A 153 15.16 28.57 0.68
CA GLY A 153 14.18 29.50 0.14
C GLY A 153 12.88 28.79 -0.26
N PRO A 154 11.75 29.06 0.43
CA PRO A 154 10.46 28.40 0.18
C PRO A 154 9.92 28.56 -1.25
N GLU A 155 10.41 29.53 -2.01
CA GLU A 155 9.96 29.78 -3.39
C GLU A 155 10.64 28.86 -4.43
N ASN A 156 11.65 28.08 -4.02
CA ASN A 156 12.47 27.28 -4.93
C ASN A 156 12.57 25.83 -4.43
N PRO A 157 11.49 25.03 -4.55
CA PRO A 157 11.54 23.61 -4.21
C PRO A 157 12.62 22.90 -5.03
N SER A 158 13.27 21.90 -4.44
CA SER A 158 14.32 21.16 -5.14
C SER A 158 13.71 20.27 -6.24
N PRO A 159 14.40 20.06 -7.37
CA PRO A 159 13.97 19.10 -8.38
C PRO A 159 13.80 17.67 -7.82
N THR A 160 14.53 17.34 -6.75
CA THR A 160 14.40 16.06 -6.06
C THR A 160 13.11 15.96 -5.26
N LEU A 161 12.64 17.04 -4.62
CA LEU A 161 11.33 17.05 -3.97
C LEU A 161 10.21 16.85 -5.00
N GLU A 162 10.27 17.55 -6.13
CA GLU A 162 9.32 17.41 -7.23
C GLU A 162 9.28 15.97 -7.75
N PHE A 163 10.45 15.38 -8.01
CA PHE A 163 10.55 14.00 -8.46
C PHE A 163 9.99 13.02 -7.44
N LEU A 164 10.37 13.15 -6.17
CA LEU A 164 9.89 12.26 -5.11
C LEU A 164 8.38 12.36 -4.96
N TYR A 165 7.82 13.56 -4.93
CA TYR A 165 6.38 13.76 -4.89
C TYR A 165 5.68 13.08 -6.08
N GLY A 166 6.17 13.28 -7.31
CA GLY A 166 5.61 12.66 -8.50
C GLY A 166 5.63 11.13 -8.42
N PHE A 167 6.79 10.55 -8.11
CA PHE A 167 6.95 9.11 -7.93
C PHE A 167 6.02 8.55 -6.85
N ARG A 168 5.96 9.18 -5.68
CA ARG A 168 5.13 8.72 -4.56
C ARG A 168 3.65 8.81 -4.87
N SER A 169 3.20 9.88 -5.53
CA SER A 169 1.80 10.06 -5.90
C SER A 169 1.35 9.03 -6.92
N GLU A 170 2.19 8.75 -7.92
CA GLU A 170 1.90 7.73 -8.92
C GLU A 170 1.90 6.32 -8.31
N TYR A 171 2.94 5.98 -7.54
CA TYR A 171 3.01 4.69 -6.84
C TYR A 171 1.81 4.47 -5.91
N GLN A 172 1.43 5.52 -5.18
CA GLN A 172 0.27 5.48 -4.28
C GLN A 172 -1.04 5.25 -5.03
N SER A 173 -1.20 5.84 -6.23
CA SER A 173 -2.37 5.55 -7.06
C SER A 173 -2.47 4.06 -7.40
N TYR A 174 -1.34 3.42 -7.76
CA TYR A 174 -1.32 1.98 -8.02
C TYR A 174 -1.55 1.15 -6.75
N THR A 175 -1.05 1.59 -5.60
CA THR A 175 -1.32 0.95 -4.29
C THR A 175 -2.81 0.93 -3.97
N ARG A 176 -3.51 2.06 -4.15
CA ARG A 176 -4.95 2.15 -3.87
C ARG A 176 -5.77 1.18 -4.71
N ASP A 177 -5.46 1.09 -6.00
CA ASP A 177 -6.10 0.13 -6.90
C ASP A 177 -5.73 -1.31 -6.52
N PHE A 178 -4.46 -1.59 -6.23
CA PHE A 178 -4.01 -2.91 -5.77
C PHE A 178 -4.80 -3.36 -4.53
N CYS A 179 -4.92 -2.50 -3.52
CA CYS A 179 -5.67 -2.80 -2.30
C CYS A 179 -7.16 -3.00 -2.58
N TYR A 180 -7.78 -2.18 -3.44
CA TYR A 180 -9.17 -2.38 -3.86
C TYR A 180 -9.39 -3.74 -4.55
N TYR A 181 -8.52 -4.10 -5.51
CA TYR A 181 -8.61 -5.42 -6.15
C TYR A 181 -8.24 -6.56 -5.20
N GLY A 182 -7.52 -6.28 -4.11
CA GLY A 182 -7.29 -7.20 -3.00
C GLY A 182 -8.59 -7.50 -2.25
N ILE A 183 -9.37 -6.48 -1.92
CA ILE A 183 -10.73 -6.66 -1.36
C ILE A 183 -11.60 -7.44 -2.35
N ASN A 184 -11.55 -7.07 -3.63
CA ASN A 184 -12.28 -7.76 -4.68
C ASN A 184 -11.93 -9.25 -4.73
N TYR A 185 -10.65 -9.62 -4.65
CA TYR A 185 -10.20 -11.01 -4.65
C TYR A 185 -10.86 -11.87 -3.56
N TRP A 186 -11.03 -11.33 -2.34
CA TRP A 186 -11.64 -12.04 -1.23
C TRP A 186 -13.13 -12.33 -1.44
N PHE A 187 -13.84 -11.45 -2.14
CA PHE A 187 -15.30 -11.49 -2.25
C PHE A 187 -15.84 -11.57 -3.69
N ALA A 188 -14.98 -11.77 -4.69
CA ALA A 188 -15.36 -11.69 -6.11
C ALA A 188 -16.48 -12.67 -6.50
N ASP A 189 -16.44 -13.88 -5.94
CA ASP A 189 -17.41 -14.94 -6.24
C ASP A 189 -18.69 -14.84 -5.38
N TRP A 190 -18.83 -13.80 -4.55
CA TRP A 190 -20.00 -13.61 -3.69
C TRP A 190 -21.09 -12.85 -4.45
N GLU A 191 -22.35 -13.21 -4.19
CA GLU A 191 -23.51 -12.62 -4.86
C GLU A 191 -24.65 -12.35 -3.86
N GLY A 192 -25.66 -11.59 -4.29
CA GLY A 192 -26.89 -11.40 -3.54
C GLY A 192 -26.67 -10.70 -2.19
N GLU A 193 -27.23 -11.27 -1.11
CA GLU A 193 -27.15 -10.69 0.23
C GLU A 193 -25.72 -10.65 0.78
N GLU A 194 -24.88 -11.64 0.45
CA GLU A 194 -23.49 -11.73 0.91
C GLU A 194 -22.67 -10.54 0.37
N LEU A 195 -22.73 -10.31 -0.95
CA LEU A 195 -22.04 -9.18 -1.58
C LEU A 195 -22.63 -7.83 -1.16
N ALA A 196 -23.95 -7.74 -0.99
CA ALA A 196 -24.59 -6.51 -0.51
C ALA A 196 -24.10 -6.12 0.89
N TYR A 197 -23.81 -7.10 1.75
CA TYR A 197 -23.24 -6.84 3.07
C TYR A 197 -21.78 -6.43 3.00
N VAL A 198 -20.98 -6.99 2.08
CA VAL A 198 -19.61 -6.51 1.80
C VAL A 198 -19.63 -5.05 1.34
N GLN A 199 -20.55 -4.70 0.43
CA GLN A 199 -20.73 -3.32 -0.01
C GLN A 199 -21.02 -2.40 1.19
N GLU A 200 -22.01 -2.76 2.00
CA GLU A 200 -22.46 -1.95 3.14
C GLU A 200 -21.37 -1.78 4.21
N GLN A 201 -20.63 -2.85 4.55
CA GLN A 201 -19.69 -2.81 5.68
C GLN A 201 -18.26 -2.43 5.29
N VAL A 202 -17.88 -2.60 4.01
CA VAL A 202 -16.49 -2.37 3.56
C VAL A 202 -16.46 -1.30 2.47
N LEU A 203 -17.09 -1.55 1.32
CA LEU A 203 -16.87 -0.74 0.13
C LEU A 203 -17.44 0.69 0.26
N ASP A 204 -18.59 0.85 0.91
CA ASP A 204 -19.21 2.15 1.17
C ASP A 204 -18.43 3.00 2.20
N HIS A 205 -17.44 2.39 2.87
CA HIS A 205 -16.64 3.01 3.92
C HIS A 205 -15.18 3.26 3.52
N LEU A 206 -14.78 2.92 2.29
CA LEU A 206 -13.42 3.20 1.81
C LEU A 206 -13.22 4.71 1.61
N GLU A 207 -12.11 5.22 2.16
CA GLU A 207 -11.67 6.61 2.05
C GLU A 207 -10.58 6.79 0.97
N SER A 208 -9.76 5.76 0.70
CA SER A 208 -8.60 5.87 -0.21
C SER A 208 -8.51 4.74 -1.23
N PHE A 209 -8.80 3.50 -0.86
CA PHE A 209 -8.68 2.36 -1.75
C PHE A 209 -9.66 2.44 -2.93
N GLY A 210 -9.12 2.22 -4.11
CA GLY A 210 -9.81 2.35 -5.38
C GLY A 210 -9.73 3.77 -5.96
N THR A 211 -9.53 3.85 -7.27
CA THR A 211 -9.62 5.10 -8.02
C THR A 211 -10.97 5.23 -8.73
N ASP A 212 -11.28 6.42 -9.27
CA ASP A 212 -12.51 6.70 -10.03
C ASP A 212 -12.77 5.72 -11.21
N GLY A 213 -11.75 4.96 -11.64
CA GLY A 213 -11.84 3.95 -12.70
C GLY A 213 -11.84 2.50 -12.22
N ALA A 214 -11.84 2.23 -10.92
CA ALA A 214 -11.84 0.88 -10.38
C ALA A 214 -13.15 0.16 -10.71
N VAL A 215 -13.05 -1.11 -11.13
CA VAL A 215 -14.19 -1.93 -11.52
C VAL A 215 -14.20 -3.18 -10.67
N TRP A 216 -15.34 -3.51 -10.05
CA TRP A 216 -15.49 -4.78 -9.36
C TRP A 216 -15.58 -5.94 -10.36
N GLU A 217 -14.67 -6.90 -10.24
CA GLU A 217 -14.65 -8.14 -11.01
C GLU A 217 -15.53 -9.21 -10.35
N ASP A 218 -16.20 -10.02 -11.16
CA ASP A 218 -17.16 -11.06 -10.77
C ASP A 218 -16.53 -12.44 -10.54
N SER A 219 -15.20 -12.52 -10.59
CA SER A 219 -14.45 -13.75 -10.41
C SER A 219 -13.11 -13.49 -9.73
N ARG A 220 -12.68 -14.44 -8.90
CA ARG A 220 -11.36 -14.37 -8.25
C ARG A 220 -10.23 -14.23 -9.27
N GLU A 221 -10.27 -14.99 -10.37
CA GLU A 221 -9.26 -14.86 -11.43
C GLU A 221 -9.30 -13.48 -12.14
N GLY A 222 -10.47 -12.84 -12.19
CA GLY A 222 -10.61 -11.46 -12.67
C GLY A 222 -9.86 -10.48 -11.79
N ALA A 223 -10.13 -10.53 -10.49
CA ALA A 223 -9.45 -9.70 -9.49
C ALA A 223 -7.93 -9.97 -9.48
N GLU A 224 -7.49 -11.23 -9.56
CA GLU A 224 -6.06 -11.59 -9.65
C GLU A 224 -5.37 -10.96 -10.87
N ARG A 225 -6.02 -10.91 -12.04
CA ARG A 225 -5.44 -10.27 -13.22
C ARG A 225 -5.24 -8.76 -13.00
N LYS A 226 -6.15 -8.12 -12.28
CA LYS A 226 -6.05 -6.70 -11.92
C LYS A 226 -4.95 -6.44 -10.89
N LEU A 227 -4.86 -7.28 -9.86
CA LEU A 227 -3.76 -7.26 -8.90
C LEU A 227 -2.40 -7.35 -9.60
N ASN A 228 -2.23 -8.30 -10.51
CA ASN A 228 -0.99 -8.46 -11.29
C ASN A 228 -0.69 -7.25 -12.19
N LEU A 229 -1.71 -6.60 -12.74
CA LEU A 229 -1.53 -5.37 -13.50
C LEU A 229 -0.99 -4.24 -12.61
N CYS A 230 -1.60 -4.03 -11.44
CA CYS A 230 -1.14 -3.04 -10.48
C CYS A 230 0.31 -3.31 -10.04
N LEU A 231 0.66 -4.58 -9.77
CA LEU A 231 2.04 -4.96 -9.43
C LEU A 231 3.02 -4.61 -10.56
N GLY A 232 2.66 -4.88 -11.82
CA GLY A 232 3.48 -4.49 -12.96
C GLY A 232 3.70 -2.98 -13.05
N GLN A 233 2.66 -2.18 -12.80
CA GLN A 233 2.75 -0.72 -12.77
C GLN A 233 3.62 -0.21 -11.61
N MET A 234 3.48 -0.81 -10.43
CA MET A 234 4.33 -0.51 -9.27
C MET A 234 5.80 -0.85 -9.55
N GLU A 235 6.08 -1.97 -10.21
CA GLU A 235 7.44 -2.37 -10.62
C GLU A 235 8.05 -1.40 -11.65
N GLU A 236 7.26 -0.95 -12.62
CA GLU A 236 7.69 0.06 -13.60
C GLU A 236 7.99 1.39 -12.93
N CYS A 237 7.12 1.84 -12.02
CA CYS A 237 7.31 3.04 -11.22
C CYS A 237 8.61 2.94 -10.38
N GLN A 238 8.83 1.81 -9.72
CA GLN A 238 10.04 1.56 -8.92
C GLN A 238 11.31 1.56 -9.78
N ARG A 239 11.25 1.05 -11.02
CA ARG A 239 12.39 1.11 -11.95
C ARG A 239 12.75 2.54 -12.31
N GLY A 240 11.75 3.40 -12.56
CA GLY A 240 11.98 4.83 -12.80
C GLY A 240 12.67 5.51 -11.60
N PHE A 241 12.29 5.14 -10.37
CA PHE A 241 12.97 5.60 -9.16
C PHE A 241 14.44 5.16 -9.09
N GLU A 242 14.73 3.90 -9.41
CA GLU A 242 16.11 3.38 -9.45
C GLU A 242 16.97 4.07 -10.52
N GLU A 243 16.40 4.36 -11.69
CA GLU A 243 17.06 5.10 -12.76
C GLU A 243 17.43 6.52 -12.31
N TYR A 244 16.49 7.23 -11.68
CA TYR A 244 16.72 8.57 -11.14
C TYR A 244 17.82 8.60 -10.06
N LEU A 245 17.82 7.64 -9.12
CA LEU A 245 18.90 7.52 -8.14
C LEU A 245 20.26 7.29 -8.81
N GLY A 246 20.29 6.48 -9.87
CA GLY A 246 21.50 6.23 -10.65
C GLY A 246 22.01 7.48 -11.38
N GLU A 247 21.12 8.37 -11.82
CA GLU A 247 21.47 9.65 -12.42
C GLU A 247 22.03 10.64 -11.39
N ILE A 248 21.35 10.86 -10.26
CA ILE A 248 21.88 11.71 -9.17
C ILE A 248 23.27 11.23 -8.73
N GLN A 249 23.43 9.92 -8.55
CA GLN A 249 24.71 9.36 -8.11
C GLN A 249 25.82 9.63 -9.14
N ARG A 250 25.50 9.58 -10.43
CA ARG A 250 26.46 9.87 -11.50
C ARG A 250 26.84 11.35 -11.51
N GLU A 251 25.86 12.24 -11.41
CA GLU A 251 26.09 13.69 -11.34
C GLU A 251 26.98 14.06 -10.15
N LEU A 252 26.73 13.47 -8.97
CA LEU A 252 27.58 13.66 -7.79
C LEU A 252 29.03 13.23 -8.03
N TYR A 253 29.26 12.07 -8.66
CA TYR A 253 30.61 11.62 -8.97
C TYR A 253 31.32 12.49 -10.00
N GLU A 254 30.59 13.01 -11.00
CA GLU A 254 31.13 13.95 -11.98
C GLU A 254 31.53 15.27 -11.32
N MET A 255 30.69 15.80 -10.42
CA MET A 255 31.01 16.99 -9.63
C MET A 255 32.23 16.80 -8.71
N GLU A 256 32.36 15.64 -8.07
CA GLU A 256 33.54 15.30 -7.24
C GLU A 256 34.82 15.17 -8.07
N ALA A 257 34.73 14.64 -9.29
CA ALA A 257 35.87 14.49 -10.20
C ALA A 257 36.35 15.82 -10.80
N GLU A 258 35.47 16.83 -10.87
CA GLU A 258 35.75 18.17 -11.39
C GLU A 258 36.24 19.16 -10.33
N GLN A 259 36.24 18.80 -9.05
CA GLN A 259 36.81 19.62 -7.97
C GLN A 259 38.34 19.39 -7.87
N PRO A 260 39.20 20.42 -8.16
CA PRO A 260 40.66 20.30 -8.13
C PRO A 260 41.28 20.27 -6.73
#